data_AF-P83121-F1
#
_entry.id   AF-P83121-F1
#
_cell.length_a   1.000
_cell.length_b   1.000
_cell.length_c   1.000
_cell.angle_alpha   90.00
_cell.angle_beta   90.00
_cell.angle_gamma   90.00
#
_symmetry.space_group_name_H-M   'P 1'
#
loop_
_entity.id
_entity.type
_entity.pdbx_description
1 polymer ?
#
loop_
_entity_poly.entity_id
_entity_poly.type
_entity_poly.pdbx_seq_one_letter_code
_entity_poly.pdbx_strand_id
1 'polypeptide(L)'
;MGKHILLLPLGLSLLMSSLLALQCFRCISFDSTGFCYVGRHICQTYPDEICAWVVVTTRDGKFVYGNQSCAECNATTVEHGSLIVSTNCCSATPFCNMVHR
;
A
#
# COMPACT_ATOMS: atom_id res chain seq x y z
N MET A 1 -44.12 -17.19 1.88
CA MET A 1 -42.89 -17.95 1.54
C MET A 1 -41.84 -17.02 0.89
N GLY A 2 -41.35 -16.00 1.60
CA GLY A 2 -40.59 -14.90 0.98
C GLY A 2 -39.29 -14.45 1.68
N LYS A 3 -38.86 -15.14 2.75
CA LYS A 3 -37.69 -14.70 3.54
C LYS A 3 -36.32 -15.14 2.97
N HIS A 4 -36.28 -16.08 2.02
CA HIS A 4 -35.02 -16.57 1.46
C HIS A 4 -34.44 -15.68 0.34
N ILE A 5 -35.26 -14.83 -0.28
CA ILE A 5 -34.80 -13.98 -1.39
C ILE A 5 -33.98 -12.79 -0.88
N LEU A 6 -34.24 -12.30 0.35
CA LEU A 6 -33.56 -11.13 0.92
C LEU A 6 -32.12 -11.39 1.38
N LEU A 7 -31.77 -12.64 1.71
CA LEU A 7 -30.41 -12.99 2.16
C LEU A 7 -29.41 -13.04 1.00
N LEU A 8 -29.87 -13.39 -0.20
CA LEU A 8 -29.04 -13.51 -1.40
C LEU A 8 -28.40 -12.17 -1.84
N PRO A 9 -29.12 -11.04 -1.95
CA PRO A 9 -28.52 -9.76 -2.34
C PRO A 9 -27.56 -9.23 -1.28
N LEU A 10 -27.80 -9.51 0.02
CA LEU A 10 -26.93 -9.06 1.10
C LEU A 10 -25.58 -9.79 1.07
N GLY A 11 -25.57 -11.09 0.77
CA GLY A 11 -24.33 -11.83 0.56
C GLY A 11 -23.53 -11.32 -0.64
N LEU A 12 -24.23 -10.96 -1.74
CA LEU A 12 -23.59 -10.45 -2.94
C LEU A 12 -22.99 -9.05 -2.75
N SER A 13 -23.66 -8.14 -2.04
CA SER A 13 -23.14 -6.79 -1.78
C SER A 13 -21.88 -6.81 -0.92
N LEU A 14 -21.80 -7.69 0.07
CA LEU A 14 -20.61 -7.90 0.91
C LEU A 14 -19.42 -8.46 0.12
N LEU A 15 -19.66 -9.32 -0.87
CA LEU A 15 -18.61 -9.83 -1.75
C LEU A 15 -18.05 -8.73 -2.66
N MET A 16 -18.93 -7.91 -3.23
CA MET A 16 -18.52 -6.83 -4.14
C MET A 16 -17.68 -5.74 -3.46
N SER A 17 -17.96 -5.40 -2.19
CA SER A 17 -17.16 -4.42 -1.46
C SER A 17 -15.72 -4.90 -1.23
N SER A 18 -15.51 -6.19 -0.98
CA SER A 18 -14.16 -6.77 -0.86
C SER A 18 -13.39 -6.79 -2.20
N LEU A 19 -14.10 -6.91 -3.32
CA LEU A 19 -13.54 -6.88 -4.68
C LEU A 19 -13.10 -5.48 -5.12
N LEU A 20 -13.68 -4.44 -4.51
CA LEU A 20 -13.36 -3.04 -4.80
C LEU A 20 -12.15 -2.52 -4.00
N ALA A 21 -11.72 -3.23 -2.95
CA ALA A 21 -10.55 -2.83 -2.18
C ALA A 21 -9.27 -3.02 -3.02
N LEU A 22 -8.47 -1.96 -3.11
CA LEU A 22 -7.20 -2.00 -3.82
C LEU A 22 -6.23 -2.89 -3.03
N GLN A 23 -5.57 -3.82 -3.71
CA GLN A 23 -4.54 -4.66 -3.09
C GLN A 23 -3.18 -3.98 -3.23
N CYS A 24 -2.42 -3.91 -2.15
CA CYS A 24 -1.08 -3.32 -2.13
C CYS A 24 -0.09 -4.26 -1.48
N PHE A 25 1.20 -4.10 -1.81
CA PHE A 25 2.23 -4.73 -1.00
C PHE A 25 2.33 -4.02 0.35
N ARG A 26 2.52 -4.82 1.40
CA ARG A 26 2.97 -4.34 2.70
C ARG A 26 4.32 -4.95 3.01
N CYS A 27 5.24 -4.08 3.39
CA CYS A 27 6.59 -4.43 3.79
C CYS A 27 7.05 -3.42 4.83
N ILE A 28 7.51 -3.90 5.98
CA ILE A 28 7.99 -3.02 7.06
C ILE A 28 9.36 -2.44 6.72
N SER A 29 10.21 -3.21 6.04
CA SER A 29 11.54 -2.77 5.62
C SER A 29 12.01 -3.53 4.38
N PHE A 30 12.36 -2.81 3.32
CA PHE A 30 12.98 -3.33 2.11
C PHE A 30 14.33 -2.64 1.80
N ASP A 31 15.24 -3.32 1.10
CA ASP A 31 16.51 -2.76 0.64
C ASP A 31 16.44 -2.06 -0.73
N SER A 32 17.57 -1.53 -1.21
CA SER A 32 17.68 -0.87 -2.50
C SER A 32 17.31 -1.76 -3.70
N THR A 33 17.24 -3.08 -3.53
CA THR A 33 16.80 -4.03 -4.56
C THR A 33 15.31 -4.31 -4.51
N GLY A 34 14.60 -3.79 -3.51
CA GLY A 34 13.18 -4.07 -3.26
C GLY A 34 12.95 -5.37 -2.48
N PHE A 35 14.00 -6.04 -2.00
CA PHE A 35 13.83 -7.24 -1.18
C PHE A 35 13.26 -6.86 0.19
N CYS A 36 12.12 -7.43 0.53
CA CYS A 36 11.44 -7.17 1.80
C CYS A 36 11.99 -8.10 2.89
N TYR A 37 12.71 -7.55 3.87
CA TYR A 37 13.25 -8.33 4.98
C TYR A 37 12.18 -8.70 6.01
N VAL A 38 11.21 -7.81 6.24
CA VAL A 38 10.29 -7.91 7.37
C VAL A 38 8.87 -7.59 6.94
N GLY A 39 7.93 -8.46 7.31
CA GLY A 39 6.50 -8.19 7.22
C GLY A 39 5.96 -8.16 5.79
N ARG A 40 6.52 -8.96 4.88
CA ARG A 40 5.97 -9.13 3.53
C ARG A 40 4.57 -9.75 3.61
N HIS A 41 3.56 -8.99 3.21
CA HIS A 41 2.20 -9.48 3.00
C HIS A 41 1.45 -8.58 2.02
N ILE A 42 0.22 -8.96 1.70
CA ILE A 42 -0.70 -8.14 0.90
C ILE A 42 -1.67 -7.49 1.88
N CYS A 43 -1.92 -6.19 1.71
CA CYS A 43 -3.00 -5.48 2.39
C CYS A 43 -4.10 -5.09 1.40
N GLN A 44 -5.31 -4.96 1.92
CA GLN A 44 -6.46 -4.40 1.22
C GLN A 44 -6.72 -3.01 1.79
N THR A 45 -6.93 -2.02 0.93
CA THR A 45 -7.18 -0.63 1.37
C THR A 45 -8.55 -0.50 2.02
N TYR A 46 -8.62 0.31 3.07
CA TYR A 46 -9.88 0.94 3.50
C TYR A 46 -10.32 2.04 2.50
N PRO A 47 -11.56 2.56 2.56
CA PRO A 47 -12.07 3.53 1.59
C PRO A 47 -11.20 4.78 1.36
N ASP A 48 -10.49 5.26 2.39
CA ASP A 48 -9.64 6.44 2.33
C ASP A 48 -8.14 6.11 2.12
N GLU A 49 -7.82 4.83 1.98
CA GLU A 49 -6.45 4.36 1.79
C GLU A 49 -6.14 4.07 0.32
N ILE A 50 -4.88 4.28 -0.05
CA ILE A 50 -4.31 3.88 -1.33
C ILE A 50 -2.98 3.15 -1.09
N CYS A 51 -2.36 2.63 -2.16
CA CYS A 51 -1.04 2.03 -2.02
C CYS A 51 0.00 3.14 -1.81
N ALA A 52 0.86 2.94 -0.80
CA ALA A 52 1.91 3.86 -0.43
C ALA A 52 3.26 3.14 -0.34
N TRP A 53 4.33 3.90 -0.54
CA TRP A 53 5.67 3.49 -0.14
C TRP A 53 6.51 4.69 0.26
N VAL A 54 7.36 4.49 1.26
CA VAL A 54 8.30 5.49 1.73
C VAL A 54 9.71 5.00 1.42
N VAL A 55 10.54 5.87 0.85
CA VAL A 55 11.97 5.64 0.64
C VAL A 55 12.75 6.65 1.46
N VAL A 56 13.74 6.16 2.20
CA VAL A 56 14.68 7.00 2.93
C VAL A 56 16.03 6.90 2.24
N THR A 57 16.55 8.04 1.78
CA THR A 57 17.91 8.16 1.24
C THR A 57 18.74 9.12 2.09
N THR A 58 20.05 9.07 1.93
CA THR A 58 20.93 10.15 2.37
C THR A 58 20.89 11.32 1.38
N ARG A 59 21.46 12.47 1.75
CA ARG A 59 21.60 13.65 0.85
C ARG A 59 22.45 13.39 -0.40
N ASP A 60 23.40 12.46 -0.33
CA ASP A 60 24.20 11.98 -1.48
C ASP A 60 23.47 10.91 -2.30
N GLY A 61 22.20 10.61 -2.01
CA GLY A 61 21.36 9.71 -2.79
C GLY A 61 21.53 8.22 -2.45
N LYS A 62 22.27 7.89 -1.38
CA LYS A 62 22.41 6.50 -0.94
C LYS A 62 21.11 6.02 -0.31
N PHE A 63 20.57 4.92 -0.80
CA PHE A 63 19.42 4.26 -0.20
C PHE A 63 19.75 3.77 1.21
N VAL A 64 18.85 4.05 2.16
CA VAL A 64 18.96 3.57 3.55
C VAL A 64 17.99 2.41 3.78
N TYR A 65 16.70 2.66 3.60
CA TYR A 65 15.63 1.65 3.66
C TYR A 65 14.36 2.21 3.00
N GLY A 66 13.37 1.34 2.77
CA GLY A 66 12.03 1.78 2.47
C GLY A 66 10.96 0.87 3.08
N ASN A 67 9.71 1.31 3.01
CA ASN A 67 8.55 0.53 3.45
C ASN A 67 7.38 0.68 2.47
N GLN A 68 6.45 -0.26 2.51
CA GLN A 68 5.25 -0.31 1.67
C GLN A 68 4.02 -0.53 2.56
N SER A 69 2.89 0.09 2.24
CA SER A 69 1.65 -0.04 3.00
C SER A 69 0.40 0.31 2.19
N CYS A 70 -0.76 -0.02 2.76
CA CYS A 70 -2.02 0.66 2.52
C CYS A 70 -2.08 1.83 3.52
N ALA A 71 -2.36 3.04 3.05
CA ALA A 71 -2.39 4.23 3.91
C ALA A 71 -3.19 5.36 3.28
N GLU A 72 -3.73 6.24 4.13
CA GLU A 72 -4.07 7.61 3.74
C GLU A 72 -2.79 8.32 3.32
N CYS A 73 -2.59 8.52 2.02
CA CYS A 73 -1.29 8.88 1.46
C CYS A 73 -1.32 10.25 0.79
N ASN A 74 -0.39 11.12 1.22
CA ASN A 74 -0.08 12.37 0.52
C ASN A 74 1.39 12.32 0.08
N ALA A 75 1.62 12.43 -1.23
CA ALA A 75 2.96 12.37 -1.78
C ALA A 75 3.76 13.59 -1.31
N THR A 76 4.91 13.34 -0.69
CA THR A 76 5.75 14.40 -0.14
C THR A 76 7.20 13.97 -0.08
N THR A 77 8.11 14.93 -0.09
CA THR A 77 9.52 14.70 0.20
C THR A 77 9.96 15.69 1.27
N VAL A 78 10.55 15.17 2.34
CA VAL A 78 10.98 15.95 3.51
C VAL A 78 12.45 15.69 3.77
N GLU A 79 13.22 16.74 4.01
CA GLU A 79 14.59 16.63 4.51
C GLU A 79 14.59 16.57 6.04
N HIS A 80 15.32 15.61 6.60
CA HIS A 80 15.53 15.47 8.04
C HIS A 80 17.03 15.23 8.31
N GLY A 81 17.75 16.31 8.63
CA GLY A 81 19.20 16.25 8.81
C GLY A 81 19.92 15.90 7.50
N SER A 82 20.66 14.79 7.51
CA SER A 82 21.34 14.24 6.33
C SER A 82 20.48 13.26 5.51
N LEU A 83 19.21 13.07 5.90
CA LEU A 83 18.28 12.14 5.26
C LEU A 83 17.23 12.89 4.44
N ILE A 84 16.79 12.25 3.37
CA ILE A 84 15.64 12.63 2.55
C ILE A 84 14.62 11.51 2.66
N VAL A 85 13.40 11.86 3.05
CA VAL A 85 12.27 10.93 3.19
C VAL A 85 11.27 11.25 2.10
N SER A 86 11.09 10.33 1.16
CA SER A 86 10.14 10.48 0.05
C SER A 86 8.98 9.51 0.21
N THR A 87 7.80 10.06 0.47
CA THR A 87 6.52 9.36 0.47
C THR A 87 5.92 9.42 -0.92
N ASN A 88 5.57 8.25 -1.45
CA ASN A 88 4.98 8.08 -2.76
C ASN A 88 3.66 7.32 -2.64
N CYS A 89 2.74 7.59 -3.55
CA CYS A 89 1.38 7.08 -3.51
C CYS A 89 0.93 6.63 -4.91
N CYS A 90 0.11 5.59 -4.99
CA CYS A 90 -0.53 5.17 -6.23
C CYS A 90 -1.87 4.46 -5.97
N SER A 91 -2.79 4.58 -6.92
CA SER A 91 -4.14 4.00 -6.82
C SER A 91 -4.66 3.37 -8.12
N ALA A 92 -3.87 3.42 -9.21
CA ALA A 92 -4.36 3.07 -10.54
C ALA A 92 -4.60 1.57 -10.74
N THR A 93 -3.78 0.72 -10.12
CA THR A 93 -3.83 -0.74 -10.30
C THR A 93 -3.40 -1.46 -9.01
N PRO A 94 -3.88 -2.70 -8.77
CA PRO A 94 -3.38 -3.52 -7.68
C PRO A 94 -1.85 -3.66 -7.73
N PHE A 95 -1.22 -3.68 -6.55
CA PHE A 95 0.23 -3.83 -6.37
C PHE A 95 1.08 -2.73 -7.01
N CYS A 96 0.50 -1.56 -7.30
CA CYS A 96 1.22 -0.46 -7.95
C CYS A 96 2.39 0.09 -7.12
N ASN A 97 2.45 -0.19 -5.81
CA ASN A 97 3.58 0.17 -4.95
C ASN A 97 4.75 -0.82 -5.00
N MET A 98 4.80 -1.71 -6.00
CA MET A 98 5.94 -2.61 -6.23
C MET A 98 7.23 -1.82 -6.44
N VAL A 99 8.28 -2.15 -5.67
CA VAL A 99 9.61 -1.57 -5.79
C VAL A 99 10.53 -2.62 -6.40
N HIS A 100 10.90 -2.43 -7.66
CA HIS A 100 11.70 -3.32 -8.53
C HIS A 100 11.09 -4.72 -8.79
N ARG A 101 11.36 -5.25 -10.00
CA ARG A 101 10.90 -6.55 -10.49
C ARG A 101 12.01 -7.58 -10.38
#